data_AF-A0A7X7QY95-F1
#
_entry.id   AF-A0A7X7QY95-F1
#
_cell.length_a   1.000
_cell.length_b   1.000
_cell.length_c   1.000
_cell.angle_alpha   90.00
_cell.angle_beta   90.00
_cell.angle_gamma   90.00
#
_symmetry.space_group_name_H-M   'P 1'
#
loop_
_entity.id
_entity.type
_entity.pdbx_description
1 polymer ?
#
loop_
_entity_poly.entity_id
_entity_poly.type
_entity_poly.pdbx_seq_one_letter_code
_entity_poly.pdbx_strand_id
1 'polypeptide(L)'
;MMIPRCTTHWIGAMALGMAAYAFTLHAAPVIPPSDMLVSRTNGVAPLSVYFDASGTTSGVTAIPFHELGYRWDFGDPGSGVWATDGKSKNSAAGPQAGHVYHMPGVYTATLTVQDMAGGQATRQMVIVVDDPAGVFPGTNTVCFSQDGSFDGAPAGARLIITNRFAAVAAYFSPRMRLLLRRGETWTNASVRLNAAGPGMIGAFGTGAPPVLVAPSNTTLLTLSSSSPRLDDWRVMDLELDGSAKGSWAVLANGVVTRVLLLRLGAHDFLGGVNISTSILDYQKATSMYDQVSLEDMTLTHFIGGGGGNIGFICSRRLSIQGCVMHDSRGVEHILRTPWISKGVICHNDMRDQALAKHVIKMHAPQFNAPGIGSNQHTELVVLSDNTFSGNADWTVCLGPQDNGKDERVRDILVERNFFLCNTNVQVNLLIWGREITARNNIFNTTDGKAQTCVWIGPRGIEPAPENVRVFNNTGYTADTKTFRLVQIQPVVTNTTVRNNLASAPYSTSPTMVYGSGVNLVMDHNLLTSAPGFAMSNPVAAADFALVPGSPALNAGTNIAVFEDYAMSPRPVGTMDLGAYEWLPEPAVLGMAAVFVAGLRGRLRRRV
;
A
#
# COMPACT_ATOMS: atom_id res chain seq x y z
N MET A 1 -16.55 70.03 -63.00
CA MET A 1 -15.22 69.71 -63.56
C MET A 1 -14.34 69.30 -62.38
N MET A 2 -14.34 68.03 -62.04
CA MET A 2 -13.25 67.05 -62.28
C MET A 2 -12.11 67.09 -61.24
N ILE A 3 -12.10 66.01 -60.46
CA ILE A 3 -10.97 65.13 -60.08
C ILE A 3 -10.21 65.47 -58.77
N PRO A 4 -9.89 64.43 -57.95
CA PRO A 4 -9.89 64.49 -56.48
C PRO A 4 -8.48 64.42 -55.86
N ARG A 5 -8.36 64.75 -54.57
CA ARG A 5 -7.17 64.43 -53.76
C ARG A 5 -7.55 63.83 -52.41
N CYS A 6 -6.97 62.66 -52.18
CA CYS A 6 -6.87 61.80 -51.00
C CYS A 6 -7.60 62.20 -49.70
N THR A 7 -8.44 61.27 -49.25
CA THR A 7 -8.99 61.16 -47.89
C THR A 7 -7.94 60.63 -46.92
N THR A 8 -7.51 61.45 -45.97
CA THR A 8 -6.91 60.99 -44.70
C THR A 8 -8.02 60.48 -43.79
N HIS A 9 -8.11 59.17 -43.58
CA HIS A 9 -8.95 58.59 -42.53
C HIS A 9 -8.19 58.64 -41.19
N TRP A 10 -8.77 59.38 -40.25
CA TRP A 10 -8.42 59.33 -38.83
C TRP A 10 -8.87 57.99 -38.27
N ILE A 11 -7.92 57.17 -37.81
CA ILE A 11 -8.22 55.95 -37.05
C ILE A 11 -8.59 56.40 -35.64
N GLY A 12 -9.87 56.26 -35.29
CA GLY A 12 -10.35 56.41 -33.93
C GLY A 12 -9.71 55.37 -33.02
N ALA A 13 -9.08 55.82 -31.94
CA ALA A 13 -8.59 54.94 -30.89
C ALA A 13 -9.78 54.27 -30.18
N MET A 14 -10.01 52.99 -30.49
CA MET A 14 -10.80 52.12 -29.62
C MET A 14 -9.97 51.85 -28.37
N ALA A 15 -10.36 52.44 -27.25
CA ALA A 15 -9.89 52.03 -25.94
C ALA A 15 -10.43 50.63 -25.65
N LEU A 16 -9.62 49.61 -25.91
CA LEU A 16 -9.83 48.27 -25.38
C LEU A 16 -9.64 48.36 -23.86
N GLY A 17 -10.74 48.32 -23.12
CA GLY A 17 -10.72 48.08 -21.68
C GLY A 17 -10.13 46.69 -21.44
N MET A 18 -8.84 46.62 -21.11
CA MET A 18 -8.28 45.43 -20.48
C MET A 18 -8.90 45.34 -19.09
N ALA A 19 -9.90 44.48 -18.94
CA ALA A 19 -10.24 43.96 -17.63
C ALA A 19 -9.00 43.21 -17.12
N ALA A 20 -8.27 43.83 -16.20
CA ALA A 20 -7.24 43.15 -15.44
C ALA A 20 -7.94 42.07 -14.60
N TYR A 21 -7.99 40.85 -15.12
CA TYR A 21 -8.28 39.68 -14.29
C TYR A 21 -7.13 39.59 -13.29
N ALA A 22 -7.38 40.04 -12.06
CA ALA A 22 -6.53 39.73 -10.94
C ALA A 22 -6.60 38.21 -10.74
N PHE A 23 -5.64 37.48 -11.32
CA PHE A 23 -5.37 36.11 -10.90
C PHE A 23 -4.86 36.22 -9.47
N THR A 24 -5.70 35.84 -8.51
CA THR A 24 -5.24 35.55 -7.15
C THR A 24 -4.32 34.33 -7.26
N LEU A 25 -3.02 34.58 -7.30
CA LEU A 25 -2.02 33.53 -7.18
C LEU A 25 -2.17 32.94 -5.77
N HIS A 26 -2.81 31.79 -5.65
CA HIS A 26 -2.86 31.07 -4.39
C HIS A 26 -1.45 30.60 -4.05
N ALA A 27 -1.06 30.71 -2.79
CA ALA A 27 0.23 30.22 -2.35
C ALA A 27 0.30 28.70 -2.58
N ALA A 28 1.36 28.24 -3.23
CA ALA A 28 1.60 26.82 -3.47
C ALA A 28 1.67 26.05 -2.13
N PRO A 29 1.42 24.73 -2.16
CA PRO A 29 1.63 23.88 -0.99
C PRO A 29 3.03 24.05 -0.40
N VAL A 30 3.11 24.02 0.94
CA VAL A 30 4.38 24.10 1.67
C VAL A 30 4.79 22.71 2.10
N ILE A 31 5.80 22.17 1.42
CA ILE A 31 6.40 20.86 1.73
C ILE A 31 7.44 21.03 2.85
N PRO A 32 7.48 20.14 3.86
CA PRO A 32 8.51 20.12 4.89
C PRO A 32 9.95 20.08 4.34
N PRO A 33 10.95 20.45 5.16
CA PRO A 33 12.37 20.16 4.88
C PRO A 33 12.63 18.69 4.57
N SER A 34 13.62 18.41 3.71
CA SER A 34 13.87 17.07 3.16
C SER A 34 14.22 16.00 4.21
N ASP A 35 14.85 16.40 5.32
CA ASP A 35 15.19 15.54 6.45
C ASP A 35 13.98 15.09 7.27
N MET A 36 12.84 15.78 7.14
CA MET A 36 11.56 15.37 7.74
C MET A 36 10.74 14.45 6.83
N LEU A 37 11.05 14.41 5.53
CA LEU A 37 10.29 13.64 4.54
C LEU A 37 10.75 12.18 4.42
N VAL A 38 11.95 11.84 4.88
CA VAL A 38 12.52 10.49 4.71
C VAL A 38 12.97 9.92 6.04
N SER A 39 12.80 8.60 6.20
CA SER A 39 13.21 7.94 7.43
C SER A 39 14.73 7.77 7.57
N ARG A 40 15.45 7.81 6.44
CA ARG A 40 16.91 7.77 6.33
C ARG A 40 17.36 8.23 4.95
N THR A 41 18.57 8.77 4.85
CA THR A 41 19.19 9.20 3.58
C THR A 41 20.34 8.30 3.14
N ASN A 42 20.73 7.32 3.96
CA ASN A 42 21.78 6.36 3.62
C ASN A 42 21.59 4.98 4.25
N GLY A 43 22.20 3.97 3.65
CA GLY A 43 22.30 2.62 4.19
C GLY A 43 22.64 1.56 3.17
N VAL A 44 22.80 0.31 3.63
CA VAL A 44 23.20 -0.82 2.78
C VAL A 44 22.03 -1.36 1.94
N ALA A 45 22.31 -1.73 0.69
CA ALA A 45 21.36 -2.42 -0.19
C ALA A 45 21.03 -3.84 0.32
N PRO A 46 19.81 -4.36 0.07
CA PRO A 46 18.61 -3.60 -0.26
C PRO A 46 18.25 -2.64 0.88
N LEU A 47 17.94 -1.39 0.53
CA LEU A 47 17.69 -0.32 1.48
C LEU A 47 16.21 0.08 1.46
N SER A 48 15.48 -0.27 2.52
CA SER A 48 14.13 0.27 2.71
C SER A 48 14.17 1.69 3.27
N VAL A 49 13.45 2.60 2.61
CA VAL A 49 13.26 3.99 3.02
C VAL A 49 11.76 4.26 3.08
N TYR A 50 11.32 4.87 4.18
CA TYR A 50 9.94 5.32 4.35
C TYR A 50 9.87 6.83 4.11
N PHE A 51 8.85 7.26 3.36
CA PHE A 51 8.64 8.64 2.94
C PHE A 51 7.34 9.18 3.55
N ASP A 52 7.42 10.35 4.18
CA ASP A 52 6.32 10.95 4.94
C ASP A 52 6.12 12.41 4.57
N ALA A 53 5.05 12.69 3.82
CA ALA A 53 4.64 14.04 3.45
C ALA A 53 3.45 14.55 4.28
N SER A 54 3.08 13.88 5.38
CA SER A 54 1.92 14.27 6.22
C SER A 54 2.04 15.65 6.87
N GLY A 55 3.26 16.21 6.96
CA GLY A 55 3.50 17.58 7.42
C GLY A 55 3.26 18.67 6.37
N THR A 56 2.86 18.31 5.14
CA THR A 56 2.59 19.27 4.06
C THR A 56 1.34 20.09 4.36
N THR A 57 1.39 21.40 4.10
CA THR A 57 0.26 22.31 4.29
C THR A 57 -0.11 23.03 2.99
N SER A 58 -1.33 23.54 2.89
CA SER A 58 -1.77 24.42 1.82
C SER A 58 -2.81 25.40 2.37
N GLY A 59 -2.85 26.62 1.84
CA GLY A 59 -3.91 27.58 2.17
C GLY A 59 -5.28 27.22 1.59
N VAL A 60 -5.36 26.19 0.74
CA VAL A 60 -6.56 25.78 0.01
C VAL A 60 -7.34 24.65 0.72
N THR A 61 -6.71 23.94 1.67
CA THR A 61 -7.35 22.83 2.41
C THR A 61 -6.90 22.76 3.87
N ALA A 62 -7.83 22.38 4.76
CA ALA A 62 -7.55 22.09 6.17
C ALA A 62 -7.21 20.61 6.44
N ILE A 63 -7.32 19.75 5.42
CA ILE A 63 -7.10 18.29 5.53
C ILE A 63 -6.14 17.80 4.43
N PRO A 64 -4.89 18.30 4.42
CA PRO A 64 -3.94 18.06 3.32
C PRO A 64 -3.63 16.58 3.09
N PHE A 65 -3.73 15.73 4.12
CA PHE A 65 -3.58 14.28 3.99
C PHE A 65 -4.59 13.67 3.01
N HIS A 66 -5.81 14.24 2.93
CA HIS A 66 -6.90 13.74 2.09
C HIS A 66 -7.05 14.51 0.78
N GLU A 67 -6.73 15.80 0.77
CA GLU A 67 -7.11 16.71 -0.33
C GLU A 67 -5.95 17.25 -1.18
N LEU A 68 -4.69 16.94 -0.86
CA LEU A 68 -3.57 17.23 -1.76
C LEU A 68 -3.23 16.02 -2.63
N GLY A 69 -2.81 16.30 -3.87
CA GLY A 69 -2.23 15.31 -4.76
C GLY A 69 -0.75 15.16 -4.44
N TYR A 70 -0.30 13.93 -4.17
CA TYR A 70 1.10 13.63 -3.89
C TYR A 70 1.59 12.63 -4.92
N ARG A 71 2.72 12.93 -5.56
CA ARG A 71 3.40 12.04 -6.52
C ARG A 71 4.85 11.88 -6.12
N TRP A 72 5.28 10.63 -5.99
CA TRP A 72 6.66 10.26 -5.74
C TRP A 72 7.27 9.66 -6.99
N ASP A 73 8.48 10.11 -7.33
CA ASP A 73 9.42 9.42 -8.21
C ASP A 73 10.65 9.09 -7.36
N PHE A 74 11.01 7.81 -7.23
CA PHE A 74 12.11 7.40 -6.34
C PHE A 74 13.49 7.56 -6.98
N GLY A 75 13.57 7.93 -8.27
CA GLY A 75 14.80 8.08 -9.01
C GLY A 75 15.49 6.75 -9.35
N ASP A 76 14.78 5.64 -9.25
CA ASP A 76 15.22 4.25 -9.40
C ASP A 76 14.47 3.54 -10.56
N PRO A 77 14.66 3.95 -11.83
CA PRO A 77 13.92 3.38 -12.96
C PRO A 77 14.23 1.89 -13.21
N GLY A 78 15.30 1.36 -12.59
CA GLY A 78 15.68 -0.05 -12.66
C GLY A 78 14.93 -0.95 -11.67
N SER A 79 14.07 -0.39 -10.81
CA SER A 79 13.33 -1.15 -9.78
C SER A 79 12.30 -2.13 -10.34
N GLY A 80 11.93 -2.00 -11.62
CA GLY A 80 10.96 -2.87 -12.28
C GLY A 80 9.51 -2.58 -11.92
N VAL A 81 8.66 -3.61 -12.00
CA VAL A 81 7.22 -3.53 -11.73
C VAL A 81 6.81 -4.50 -10.62
N TRP A 82 5.72 -4.21 -9.94
CA TRP A 82 5.09 -5.14 -9.01
C TRP A 82 4.50 -6.33 -9.76
N ALA A 83 4.78 -7.55 -9.30
CA ALA A 83 4.26 -8.77 -9.93
C ALA A 83 2.74 -8.93 -9.75
N THR A 84 2.17 -8.28 -8.73
CA THR A 84 0.76 -8.36 -8.32
C THR A 84 -0.18 -7.54 -9.18
N ASP A 85 0.26 -6.39 -9.72
CA ASP A 85 -0.58 -5.49 -10.50
C ASP A 85 0.09 -4.89 -11.75
N GLY A 86 1.39 -5.14 -11.97
CA GLY A 86 2.15 -4.64 -13.11
C GLY A 86 2.52 -3.15 -13.05
N LYS A 87 2.23 -2.44 -11.95
CA LYS A 87 2.59 -1.01 -11.79
C LYS A 87 4.07 -0.84 -11.47
N SER A 88 4.63 0.32 -11.83
CA SER A 88 6.03 0.65 -11.57
C SER A 88 6.35 0.66 -10.07
N LYS A 89 7.48 0.05 -9.69
CA LYS A 89 8.02 0.20 -8.32
C LYS A 89 8.69 1.56 -8.11
N ASN A 90 9.01 2.31 -9.17
CA ASN A 90 9.72 3.59 -9.09
C ASN A 90 8.80 4.79 -8.75
N SER A 91 7.50 4.56 -8.53
CA SER A 91 6.55 5.63 -8.30
C SER A 91 5.50 5.23 -7.28
N ALA A 92 5.03 6.21 -6.52
CA ALA A 92 3.90 6.05 -5.60
C ALA A 92 3.06 7.32 -5.57
N ALA A 93 1.84 7.20 -5.06
CA ALA A 93 0.95 8.33 -4.81
C ALA A 93 0.45 8.33 -3.36
N GLY A 94 0.21 9.52 -2.83
CA GLY A 94 -0.29 9.73 -1.47
C GLY A 94 0.74 10.29 -0.48
N PRO A 95 0.28 10.74 0.69
CA PRO A 95 1.08 11.42 1.71
C PRO A 95 2.05 10.50 2.46
N GLN A 96 1.91 9.17 2.30
CA GLN A 96 2.82 8.16 2.84
C GLN A 96 3.27 7.27 1.69
N ALA A 97 4.57 6.95 1.63
CA ALA A 97 5.12 6.03 0.64
C ALA A 97 6.30 5.21 1.21
N GLY A 98 6.59 4.07 0.61
CA GLY A 98 7.75 3.25 0.93
C GLY A 98 8.47 2.83 -0.34
N HIS A 99 9.80 2.76 -0.32
CA HIS A 99 10.60 2.24 -1.43
C HIS A 99 11.75 1.39 -0.92
N VAL A 100 12.09 0.32 -1.64
CA VAL A 100 13.31 -0.46 -1.40
C VAL A 100 14.24 -0.28 -2.58
N TYR A 101 15.36 0.38 -2.34
CA TYR A 101 16.45 0.46 -3.30
C TYR A 101 17.24 -0.85 -3.27
N HIS A 102 17.01 -1.73 -4.26
CA HIS A 102 17.63 -3.05 -4.30
C HIS A 102 19.12 -3.03 -4.66
N MET A 103 19.54 -2.03 -5.43
CA MET A 103 20.90 -1.90 -5.95
C MET A 103 21.63 -0.74 -5.25
N PRO A 104 22.96 -0.84 -5.09
CA PRO A 104 23.75 0.30 -4.62
C PRO A 104 23.77 1.42 -5.65
N GLY A 105 23.83 2.66 -5.17
CA GLY A 105 23.75 3.84 -6.02
C GLY A 105 23.40 5.11 -5.26
N VAL A 106 23.41 6.23 -5.98
CA VAL A 106 22.91 7.51 -5.46
C VAL A 106 21.64 7.85 -6.23
N TYR A 107 20.53 7.95 -5.50
CA TYR A 107 19.20 8.17 -6.05
C TYR A 107 18.70 9.55 -5.66
N THR A 108 17.95 10.19 -6.57
CA THR A 108 17.27 11.46 -6.29
C THR A 108 15.77 11.22 -6.28
N ALA A 109 15.22 10.99 -5.09
CA ALA A 109 13.79 10.89 -4.90
C ALA A 109 13.16 12.29 -5.01
N THR A 110 12.02 12.40 -5.69
CA THR A 110 11.31 13.65 -5.94
C THR A 110 9.86 13.52 -5.49
N LEU A 111 9.43 14.40 -4.59
CA LEU A 111 8.03 14.63 -4.26
C LEU A 111 7.51 15.80 -5.07
N THR A 112 6.37 15.61 -5.73
CA THR A 112 5.55 16.71 -6.27
C THR A 112 4.19 16.73 -5.56
N VAL A 113 3.81 17.89 -5.04
CA VAL A 113 2.51 18.12 -4.39
C VAL A 113 1.71 19.12 -5.18
N GLN A 114 0.42 18.86 -5.37
CA GLN A 114 -0.53 19.72 -6.03
C GLN A 114 -1.77 19.97 -5.16
N ASP A 115 -2.29 21.20 -5.16
CA ASP A 115 -3.59 21.54 -4.60
C ASP A 115 -4.67 21.77 -5.66
N MET A 116 -5.92 21.91 -5.20
CA MET A 116 -7.08 22.13 -6.06
C MET A 116 -7.14 23.50 -6.73
N ALA A 117 -6.33 24.48 -6.30
CA ALA A 117 -6.20 25.76 -6.98
C ALA A 117 -5.15 25.71 -8.10
N GLY A 118 -4.50 24.56 -8.30
CA GLY A 118 -3.43 24.36 -9.28
C GLY A 118 -2.05 24.73 -8.76
N GLY A 119 -1.92 25.11 -7.48
CA GLY A 119 -0.63 25.35 -6.84
C GLY A 119 0.18 24.07 -6.77
N GLN A 120 1.47 24.14 -7.17
CA GLN A 120 2.38 23.00 -7.14
C GLN A 120 3.67 23.33 -6.40
N ALA A 121 4.20 22.33 -5.69
CA ALA A 121 5.50 22.40 -5.05
C ALA A 121 6.26 21.09 -5.27
N THR A 122 7.59 21.18 -5.36
CA THR A 122 8.47 20.03 -5.54
C THR A 122 9.58 20.02 -4.49
N ARG A 123 9.97 18.83 -4.04
CA ARG A 123 11.10 18.61 -3.15
C ARG A 123 11.91 17.41 -3.62
N GLN A 124 13.23 17.55 -3.61
CA GLN A 124 14.16 16.46 -3.90
C GLN A 124 14.88 16.01 -2.63
N MET A 125 15.18 14.72 -2.55
CA MET A 125 15.98 14.12 -1.50
C MET A 125 17.01 13.17 -2.12
N VAL A 126 18.25 13.25 -1.65
CA VAL A 126 19.33 12.36 -2.10
C VAL A 126 19.40 11.16 -1.16
N ILE A 127 19.31 9.95 -1.72
CA ILE A 127 19.44 8.68 -1.02
C ILE A 127 20.72 7.97 -1.48
N VAL A 128 21.61 7.65 -0.56
CA VAL A 128 22.87 6.95 -0.82
C VAL A 128 22.75 5.50 -0.38
N VAL A 129 22.83 4.59 -1.33
CA VAL A 129 22.69 3.15 -1.09
C VAL A 129 24.05 2.48 -1.24
N ASP A 130 24.58 1.99 -0.13
CA ASP A 130 25.91 1.38 -0.06
C ASP A 130 25.92 -0.03 -0.64
N ASP A 131 27.01 -0.38 -1.32
CA ASP A 131 27.26 -1.72 -1.84
C ASP A 131 27.43 -2.73 -0.68
N PRO A 132 26.61 -3.80 -0.62
CA PRO A 132 26.76 -4.86 0.36
C PRO A 132 28.15 -5.50 0.36
N ALA A 133 28.83 -5.59 -0.78
CA ALA A 133 30.20 -6.12 -0.84
C ALA A 133 31.22 -5.20 -0.14
N GLY A 134 30.98 -3.88 -0.15
CA GLY A 134 31.80 -2.90 0.58
C GLY A 134 31.46 -2.84 2.07
N VAL A 135 30.18 -2.92 2.42
CA VAL A 135 29.72 -2.90 3.83
C VAL A 135 30.05 -4.21 4.55
N PHE A 136 29.93 -5.33 3.84
CA PHE A 136 30.23 -6.69 4.29
C PHE A 136 31.35 -7.29 3.42
N PRO A 137 32.61 -6.83 3.58
CA PRO A 137 33.73 -7.44 2.87
C PRO A 137 33.80 -8.95 3.19
N GLY A 138 34.55 -9.73 2.40
CA GLY A 138 34.63 -11.20 2.58
C GLY A 138 34.84 -11.64 4.03
N THR A 139 35.67 -10.93 4.80
CA THR A 139 35.92 -11.20 6.22
C THR A 139 34.68 -11.07 7.14
N ASN A 140 33.69 -10.29 6.70
CA ASN A 140 32.41 -10.04 7.36
C ASN A 140 31.25 -10.75 6.65
N THR A 141 31.55 -11.65 5.71
CA THR A 141 30.59 -12.52 5.04
C THR A 141 30.84 -13.96 5.45
N VAL A 142 29.78 -14.67 5.84
CA VAL A 142 29.84 -16.10 6.15
C VAL A 142 28.88 -16.84 5.23
N CYS A 143 29.40 -17.82 4.49
CA CYS A 143 28.63 -18.69 3.63
C CYS A 143 28.51 -20.07 4.27
N PHE A 144 27.29 -20.59 4.32
CA PHE A 144 26.96 -21.88 4.92
C PHE A 144 26.47 -22.83 3.83
N SER A 145 27.06 -24.03 3.78
CA SER A 145 26.62 -25.12 2.91
C SER A 145 26.62 -26.45 3.67
N GLN A 146 25.66 -27.31 3.36
CA GLN A 146 25.58 -28.66 3.93
C GLN A 146 26.53 -29.65 3.24
N ASP A 147 26.70 -29.53 1.92
CA ASP A 147 27.52 -30.44 1.13
C ASP A 147 28.96 -29.91 0.89
N GLY A 148 29.21 -28.66 1.25
CA GLY A 148 30.52 -28.01 1.13
C GLY A 148 30.83 -27.43 -0.24
N SER A 149 29.86 -27.31 -1.15
CA SER A 149 30.01 -26.50 -2.36
C SER A 149 29.76 -25.03 -2.05
N PHE A 150 30.65 -24.18 -2.55
CA PHE A 150 30.59 -22.73 -2.34
C PHE A 150 30.60 -21.97 -3.68
N ASP A 151 30.10 -22.60 -4.73
CA ASP A 151 30.01 -21.98 -6.04
C ASP A 151 29.09 -20.74 -5.98
N GLY A 152 29.62 -19.60 -6.42
CA GLY A 152 28.94 -18.31 -6.31
C GLY A 152 28.96 -17.68 -4.91
N ALA A 153 29.74 -18.22 -3.96
CA ALA A 153 30.01 -17.52 -2.70
C ALA A 153 30.83 -16.23 -2.96
N PRO A 154 30.58 -15.13 -2.22
CA PRO A 154 31.38 -13.92 -2.34
C PRO A 154 32.87 -14.17 -2.04
N ALA A 155 33.75 -13.53 -2.81
CA ALA A 155 35.19 -13.68 -2.63
C ALA A 155 35.63 -13.31 -1.19
N GLY A 156 36.48 -14.14 -0.60
CA GLY A 156 37.00 -13.95 0.76
C GLY A 156 36.00 -14.26 1.88
N ALA A 157 34.79 -14.73 1.57
CA ALA A 157 33.83 -15.17 2.57
C ALA A 157 34.40 -16.31 3.43
N ARG A 158 34.02 -16.31 4.72
CA ARG A 158 34.24 -17.47 5.59
C ARG A 158 33.29 -18.59 5.14
N LEU A 159 33.86 -19.75 4.79
CA LEU A 159 33.12 -20.90 4.31
C LEU A 159 32.90 -21.89 5.46
N ILE A 160 31.64 -22.21 5.78
CA ILE A 160 31.26 -23.10 6.87
C ILE A 160 30.49 -24.28 6.31
N ILE A 161 31.03 -25.49 6.50
CA ILE A 161 30.33 -26.74 6.22
C ILE A 161 29.54 -27.13 7.47
N THR A 162 28.22 -27.14 7.38
CA THR A 162 27.36 -27.53 8.49
C THR A 162 25.97 -27.92 8.00
N ASN A 163 25.34 -28.88 8.66
CA ASN A 163 23.93 -29.26 8.46
C ASN A 163 23.01 -28.67 9.54
N ARG A 164 23.52 -27.79 10.41
CA ARG A 164 22.76 -27.19 11.52
C ARG A 164 22.49 -25.72 11.24
N PHE A 165 21.26 -25.36 10.88
CA PHE A 165 20.88 -23.95 10.67
C PHE A 165 21.21 -23.06 11.88
N ALA A 166 21.02 -23.57 13.10
CA ALA A 166 21.33 -22.84 14.33
C ALA A 166 22.80 -22.33 14.43
N ALA A 167 23.73 -22.86 13.62
CA ALA A 167 25.11 -22.37 13.55
C ALA A 167 25.20 -20.90 13.10
N VAL A 168 24.22 -20.36 12.38
CA VAL A 168 24.20 -18.94 11.98
C VAL A 168 24.17 -18.00 13.18
N ALA A 169 23.61 -18.44 14.32
CA ALA A 169 23.47 -17.63 15.53
C ALA A 169 24.82 -17.13 16.08
N ALA A 170 25.88 -17.93 15.91
CA ALA A 170 27.23 -17.58 16.36
C ALA A 170 27.81 -16.35 15.63
N TYR A 171 27.21 -15.94 14.52
CA TYR A 171 27.69 -14.87 13.65
C TYR A 171 26.78 -13.65 13.62
N PHE A 172 25.71 -13.63 14.42
CA PHE A 172 24.89 -12.42 14.58
C PHE A 172 25.65 -11.35 15.34
N SER A 173 26.22 -10.41 14.58
CA SER A 173 26.97 -9.26 15.06
C SER A 173 26.76 -8.09 14.10
N PRO A 174 27.03 -6.85 14.53
CA PRO A 174 26.96 -5.70 13.63
C PRO A 174 27.85 -5.89 12.41
N ARG A 175 27.37 -5.41 11.26
CA ARG A 175 28.09 -5.44 9.97
C ARG A 175 28.47 -6.83 9.50
N MET A 176 27.57 -7.80 9.68
CA MET A 176 27.72 -9.19 9.18
C MET A 176 26.71 -9.53 8.09
N ARG A 177 27.16 -10.28 7.08
CA ARG A 177 26.32 -10.88 6.04
C ARG A 177 26.40 -12.41 6.10
N LEU A 178 25.27 -13.06 6.33
CA LEU A 178 25.17 -14.51 6.50
C LEU A 178 24.38 -15.09 5.31
N LEU A 179 25.00 -15.98 4.53
CA LEU A 179 24.42 -16.48 3.29
C LEU A 179 24.31 -18.01 3.32
N LEU A 180 23.11 -18.51 3.06
CA LEU A 180 22.81 -19.94 2.92
C LEU A 180 22.87 -20.32 1.44
N ARG A 181 23.40 -21.50 1.13
CA ARG A 181 23.48 -21.94 -0.27
C ARG A 181 22.09 -22.24 -0.83
N ARG A 182 21.81 -21.71 -2.02
CA ARG A 182 20.58 -22.03 -2.78
C ARG A 182 20.51 -23.53 -3.10
N GLY A 183 19.27 -24.05 -3.11
CA GLY A 183 18.97 -25.46 -3.35
C GLY A 183 19.13 -26.38 -2.14
N GLU A 184 19.54 -25.90 -0.97
CA GLU A 184 19.69 -26.71 0.24
C GLU A 184 18.49 -26.57 1.19
N THR A 185 18.11 -27.68 1.84
CA THR A 185 17.02 -27.75 2.83
C THR A 185 17.56 -27.99 4.23
N TRP A 186 17.29 -27.07 5.15
CA TRP A 186 17.78 -27.06 6.51
C TRP A 186 16.68 -27.47 7.49
N THR A 187 16.80 -28.67 8.07
CA THR A 187 15.81 -29.17 9.02
C THR A 187 16.09 -28.68 10.45
N ASN A 188 15.04 -28.69 11.29
CA ASN A 188 15.10 -28.17 12.66
C ASN A 188 15.61 -26.72 12.72
N ALA A 189 15.18 -25.90 11.75
CA ALA A 189 15.58 -24.52 11.64
C ALA A 189 14.84 -23.66 12.66
N SER A 190 15.56 -23.16 13.66
CA SER A 190 15.08 -22.09 14.53
C SER A 190 16.26 -21.25 15.00
N VAL A 191 16.09 -19.93 14.98
CA VAL A 191 17.14 -19.01 15.41
C VAL A 191 16.55 -17.73 15.99
N ARG A 192 17.29 -17.14 16.94
CA ARG A 192 17.03 -15.79 17.44
C ARG A 192 18.06 -14.81 16.90
N LEU A 193 17.59 -13.77 16.22
CA LEU A 193 18.37 -12.65 15.74
C LEU A 193 18.14 -11.44 16.66
N ASN A 194 19.14 -11.10 17.48
CA ASN A 194 19.11 -9.92 18.34
C ASN A 194 20.48 -9.23 18.35
N ALA A 195 20.79 -8.51 17.28
CA ALA A 195 22.05 -7.79 17.11
C ALA A 195 21.81 -6.43 16.45
N ALA A 196 22.64 -5.44 16.78
CA ALA A 196 22.61 -4.17 16.07
C ALA A 196 23.12 -4.36 14.64
N GLY A 197 22.62 -3.55 13.71
CA GLY A 197 22.96 -3.61 12.30
C GLY A 197 24.03 -2.57 11.88
N PRO A 198 24.22 -2.37 10.56
CA PRO A 198 23.52 -3.08 9.49
C PRO A 198 23.87 -4.57 9.48
N GLY A 199 22.91 -5.43 9.16
CA GLY A 199 23.14 -6.87 9.03
C GLY A 199 22.25 -7.51 7.97
N MET A 200 22.68 -8.66 7.46
CA MET A 200 21.97 -9.38 6.40
C MET A 200 21.99 -10.88 6.65
N ILE A 201 20.84 -11.52 6.47
CA ILE A 201 20.73 -12.96 6.23
C ILE A 201 20.04 -13.17 4.88
N GLY A 202 20.62 -14.03 4.05
CA GLY A 202 20.00 -14.41 2.78
C GLY A 202 20.67 -15.59 2.12
N ALA A 203 20.76 -15.57 0.78
CA ALA A 203 21.21 -16.73 0.00
C ALA A 203 22.38 -16.42 -0.95
N PHE A 204 23.17 -17.44 -1.32
CA PHE A 204 24.20 -17.35 -2.36
C PHE A 204 24.10 -18.52 -3.36
N GLY A 205 24.80 -18.38 -4.49
CA GLY A 205 24.80 -19.37 -5.57
C GLY A 205 23.59 -19.25 -6.48
N THR A 206 23.25 -20.32 -7.18
CA THR A 206 22.14 -20.41 -8.14
C THR A 206 21.11 -21.45 -7.72
N GLY A 207 19.87 -21.33 -8.20
CA GLY A 207 18.80 -22.30 -7.93
C GLY A 207 17.71 -21.77 -6.99
N ALA A 208 16.87 -22.67 -6.49
CA ALA A 208 15.78 -22.33 -5.59
C ALA A 208 16.29 -21.68 -4.28
N PRO A 209 15.49 -20.82 -3.62
CA PRO A 209 15.80 -20.34 -2.28
C PRO A 209 16.14 -21.48 -1.31
N PRO A 210 17.07 -21.28 -0.35
CA PRO A 210 17.29 -22.24 0.72
C PRO A 210 15.99 -22.45 1.52
N VAL A 211 15.62 -23.70 1.78
CA VAL A 211 14.40 -24.05 2.52
C VAL A 211 14.75 -24.24 4.00
N LEU A 212 14.07 -23.53 4.89
CA LEU A 212 14.22 -23.64 6.33
C LEU A 212 12.98 -24.33 6.92
N VAL A 213 13.13 -25.56 7.39
CA VAL A 213 12.02 -26.35 7.94
C VAL A 213 11.99 -26.21 9.46
N ALA A 214 10.93 -25.60 9.98
CA ALA A 214 10.75 -25.35 11.40
C ALA A 214 10.63 -26.66 12.22
N PRO A 215 11.15 -26.70 13.45
CA PRO A 215 10.72 -27.69 14.44
C PRO A 215 9.23 -27.51 14.77
N SER A 216 8.62 -28.54 15.35
CA SER A 216 7.23 -28.46 15.82
C SER A 216 7.05 -27.38 16.89
N ASN A 217 5.94 -26.64 16.85
CA ASN A 217 5.52 -25.68 17.87
C ASN A 217 6.61 -24.68 18.26
N THR A 218 7.34 -24.19 17.26
CA THR A 218 8.52 -23.34 17.44
C THR A 218 8.45 -22.13 16.51
N THR A 219 9.01 -21.00 16.92
CA THR A 219 9.24 -19.87 16.00
C THR A 219 10.52 -20.12 15.20
N LEU A 220 10.42 -20.08 13.87
CA LEU A 220 11.58 -20.25 12.98
C LEU A 220 12.54 -19.06 13.13
N LEU A 221 12.07 -17.83 12.89
CA LEU A 221 12.85 -16.61 13.09
C LEU A 221 12.31 -15.78 14.25
N THR A 222 13.00 -15.81 15.39
CA THR A 222 12.73 -14.89 16.49
C THR A 222 13.57 -13.63 16.33
N LEU A 223 12.94 -12.48 16.13
CA LEU A 223 13.58 -11.18 16.06
C LEU A 223 13.61 -10.54 17.46
N SER A 224 14.75 -9.94 17.81
CA SER A 224 14.96 -9.23 19.07
C SER A 224 14.82 -10.12 20.33
N SER A 225 14.75 -9.47 21.50
CA SER A 225 14.45 -10.10 22.79
C SER A 225 13.94 -9.08 23.80
N SER A 226 13.69 -9.51 25.02
CA SER A 226 13.42 -8.66 26.20
C SER A 226 14.51 -7.60 26.48
N SER A 227 15.70 -7.78 25.93
CA SER A 227 16.79 -6.80 25.92
C SER A 227 17.09 -6.43 24.47
N PRO A 228 16.25 -5.55 23.87
CA PRO A 228 16.23 -5.35 22.44
C PRO A 228 17.52 -4.68 21.95
N ARG A 229 18.14 -5.30 20.94
CA ARG A 229 19.30 -4.78 20.21
C ARG A 229 19.07 -4.76 18.71
N LEU A 230 17.94 -5.29 18.23
CA LEU A 230 17.72 -5.50 16.81
C LEU A 230 17.41 -4.20 16.09
N ASP A 231 18.31 -3.83 15.19
CA ASP A 231 18.19 -2.64 14.38
C ASP A 231 18.89 -2.82 13.03
N ASP A 232 18.28 -2.35 11.94
CA ASP A 232 18.86 -2.32 10.59
C ASP A 232 19.25 -3.70 10.01
N TRP A 233 18.31 -4.65 9.99
CA TRP A 233 18.53 -6.00 9.43
C TRP A 233 17.70 -6.28 8.17
N ARG A 234 18.29 -7.02 7.23
CA ARG A 234 17.60 -7.61 6.08
C ARG A 234 17.54 -9.12 6.23
N VAL A 235 16.35 -9.68 6.09
CA VAL A 235 16.12 -11.13 5.98
C VAL A 235 15.51 -11.36 4.60
N MET A 236 16.22 -12.05 3.72
CA MET A 236 15.84 -12.10 2.31
C MET A 236 16.12 -13.41 1.60
N ASP A 237 15.34 -13.70 0.56
CA ASP A 237 15.58 -14.80 -0.39
C ASP A 237 15.62 -16.20 0.28
N LEU A 238 14.70 -16.47 1.20
CA LEU A 238 14.56 -17.75 1.91
C LEU A 238 13.15 -18.31 1.75
N GLU A 239 13.03 -19.64 1.73
CA GLU A 239 11.76 -20.34 1.84
C GLU A 239 11.60 -20.86 3.28
N LEU A 240 10.47 -20.57 3.91
CA LEU A 240 10.17 -20.94 5.29
C LEU A 240 9.04 -21.98 5.29
N ASP A 241 9.30 -23.15 5.86
CA ASP A 241 8.33 -24.25 5.91
C ASP A 241 7.98 -24.55 7.37
N GLY A 242 6.71 -24.39 7.73
CA GLY A 242 6.20 -24.67 9.08
C GLY A 242 5.99 -26.15 9.38
N SER A 243 6.09 -27.01 8.37
CA SER A 243 5.93 -28.47 8.43
C SER A 243 4.60 -28.93 9.05
N ALA A 244 3.55 -28.11 8.90
CA ALA A 244 2.20 -28.34 9.42
C ALA A 244 2.08 -28.46 10.95
N LYS A 245 3.05 -27.91 11.68
CA LYS A 245 3.05 -27.87 13.14
C LYS A 245 2.75 -26.45 13.61
N GLY A 246 2.29 -26.26 14.85
CA GLY A 246 1.82 -24.98 15.43
C GLY A 246 2.89 -23.89 15.59
N SER A 247 3.72 -23.70 14.58
CA SER A 247 4.93 -22.91 14.50
C SER A 247 4.64 -21.53 13.90
N TRP A 248 5.56 -20.59 14.13
CA TRP A 248 5.49 -19.23 13.59
C TRP A 248 6.67 -18.96 12.67
N ALA A 249 6.45 -18.33 11.51
CA ALA A 249 7.54 -18.04 10.58
C ALA A 249 8.48 -16.96 11.14
N VAL A 250 7.93 -15.81 11.53
CA VAL A 250 8.66 -14.67 12.08
C VAL A 250 7.92 -14.10 13.29
N LEU A 251 8.62 -13.91 14.40
CA LEU A 251 8.07 -13.26 15.60
C LEU A 251 9.06 -12.24 16.17
N ALA A 252 8.60 -11.01 16.43
CA ALA A 252 9.36 -10.04 17.21
C ALA A 252 9.10 -10.24 18.70
N ASN A 253 10.13 -10.63 19.46
CA ASN A 253 10.08 -10.89 20.90
C ASN A 253 10.54 -9.68 21.75
N GLY A 254 10.51 -8.50 21.15
CA GLY A 254 11.00 -7.24 21.70
C GLY A 254 11.17 -6.22 20.59
N VAL A 255 11.46 -4.97 20.94
CA VAL A 255 11.52 -3.85 19.98
C VAL A 255 12.42 -4.20 18.79
N VAL A 256 11.93 -3.91 17.60
CA VAL A 256 12.67 -3.99 16.33
C VAL A 256 12.60 -2.65 15.63
N THR A 257 13.69 -2.28 14.95
CA THR A 257 13.75 -1.05 14.16
C THR A 257 14.46 -1.31 12.84
N ARG A 258 13.99 -0.70 11.73
CA ARG A 258 14.62 -0.83 10.39
C ARG A 258 14.80 -2.29 9.97
N VAL A 259 13.73 -3.07 10.03
CA VAL A 259 13.75 -4.48 9.60
C VAL A 259 13.10 -4.59 8.22
N LEU A 260 13.83 -5.18 7.28
CA LEU A 260 13.32 -5.53 5.96
C LEU A 260 13.21 -7.05 5.83
N LEU A 261 11.99 -7.53 5.60
CA LEU A 261 11.67 -8.89 5.17
C LEU A 261 11.39 -8.83 3.66
N LEU A 262 12.23 -9.48 2.86
CA LEU A 262 12.23 -9.29 1.41
C LEU A 262 12.27 -10.63 0.68
N ARG A 263 11.28 -10.91 -0.18
CA ARG A 263 11.25 -12.15 -0.98
C ARG A 263 11.40 -13.41 -0.13
N LEU A 264 10.66 -13.45 0.98
CA LEU A 264 10.51 -14.68 1.75
C LEU A 264 9.24 -15.40 1.30
N GLY A 265 9.38 -16.69 1.04
CA GLY A 265 8.25 -17.62 0.97
C GLY A 265 7.98 -18.16 2.38
N ALA A 266 6.71 -18.22 2.80
CA ALA A 266 6.33 -18.92 4.02
C ALA A 266 5.00 -19.66 3.86
N HIS A 267 5.01 -20.94 4.21
CA HIS A 267 3.84 -21.81 4.15
C HIS A 267 3.80 -22.84 5.28
N ASP A 268 2.63 -23.44 5.51
CA ASP A 268 2.40 -24.51 6.48
C ASP A 268 2.66 -24.13 7.96
N PHE A 269 2.48 -22.84 8.29
CA PHE A 269 2.60 -22.32 9.66
C PHE A 269 1.24 -22.02 10.29
N LEU A 270 1.22 -21.97 11.63
CA LEU A 270 0.12 -21.37 12.40
C LEU A 270 0.07 -19.86 12.20
N GLY A 271 1.23 -19.19 12.18
CA GLY A 271 1.27 -17.74 11.95
C GLY A 271 2.50 -17.30 11.18
N GLY A 272 2.33 -16.28 10.35
CA GLY A 272 3.40 -15.80 9.46
C GLY A 272 4.28 -14.81 10.19
N VAL A 273 3.95 -13.52 10.09
CA VAL A 273 4.71 -12.44 10.72
C VAL A 273 3.95 -11.90 11.93
N ASN A 274 4.51 -12.05 13.13
CA ASN A 274 3.96 -11.55 14.38
C ASN A 274 4.84 -10.45 14.97
N ILE A 275 4.33 -9.22 14.91
CA ILE A 275 4.94 -8.02 15.49
C ILE A 275 3.80 -7.35 16.24
N SER A 276 3.62 -7.71 17.51
CA SER A 276 2.43 -7.38 18.29
C SER A 276 2.73 -6.44 19.46
N THR A 277 1.78 -5.55 19.76
CA THR A 277 1.82 -4.67 20.93
C THR A 277 1.77 -5.46 22.23
N SER A 278 1.04 -6.58 22.26
CA SER A 278 0.94 -7.45 23.44
C SER A 278 2.30 -8.03 23.87
N ILE A 279 3.19 -8.32 22.93
CA ILE A 279 4.57 -8.71 23.26
C ILE A 279 5.33 -7.53 23.87
N LEU A 280 5.19 -6.31 23.34
CA LEU A 280 5.84 -5.13 23.92
C LEU A 280 5.34 -4.84 25.34
N ASP A 281 4.04 -4.95 25.59
CA ASP A 281 3.45 -4.83 26.93
C ASP A 281 4.00 -5.89 27.88
N TYR A 282 4.02 -7.15 27.44
CA TYR A 282 4.58 -8.26 28.22
C TYR A 282 6.06 -8.02 28.58
N GLN A 283 6.85 -7.54 27.62
CA GLN A 283 8.26 -7.20 27.80
C GLN A 283 8.49 -5.86 28.53
N LYS A 284 7.42 -5.10 28.84
CA LYS A 284 7.49 -3.75 29.42
C LYS A 284 8.37 -2.79 28.60
N ALA A 285 8.27 -2.89 27.28
CA ALA A 285 9.02 -2.03 26.37
C ALA A 285 8.60 -0.55 26.54
N THR A 286 9.54 0.36 26.31
CA THR A 286 9.32 1.81 26.41
C THR A 286 9.16 2.49 25.05
N SER A 287 9.25 1.73 23.95
CA SER A 287 9.14 2.24 22.57
C SER A 287 8.40 1.24 21.67
N MET A 288 7.64 1.76 20.70
CA MET A 288 6.98 0.96 19.67
C MET A 288 7.96 0.45 18.61
N TYR A 289 7.54 -0.56 17.84
CA TYR A 289 8.23 -0.96 16.62
C TYR A 289 8.23 0.17 15.59
N ASP A 290 9.27 0.21 14.74
CA ASP A 290 9.45 1.32 13.80
C ASP A 290 10.21 0.91 12.54
N GLN A 291 9.77 1.38 11.36
CA GLN A 291 10.39 1.05 10.07
C GLN A 291 10.48 -0.47 9.83
N VAL A 292 9.33 -1.13 9.93
CA VAL A 292 9.15 -2.53 9.52
C VAL A 292 8.66 -2.54 8.08
N SER A 293 9.39 -3.26 7.22
CA SER A 293 9.10 -3.35 5.79
C SER A 293 9.00 -4.80 5.35
N LEU A 294 7.90 -5.14 4.69
CA LEU A 294 7.68 -6.41 3.99
C LEU A 294 7.56 -6.08 2.51
N GLU A 295 8.36 -6.73 1.67
CA GLU A 295 8.34 -6.53 0.23
C GLU A 295 8.47 -7.84 -0.55
N ASP A 296 7.66 -8.01 -1.59
CA ASP A 296 7.64 -9.19 -2.47
C ASP A 296 7.55 -10.52 -1.69
N MET A 297 6.83 -10.53 -0.57
CA MET A 297 6.66 -11.73 0.25
C MET A 297 5.59 -12.65 -0.36
N THR A 298 5.80 -13.96 -0.29
CA THR A 298 4.79 -14.97 -0.65
C THR A 298 4.40 -15.74 0.59
N LEU A 299 3.23 -15.45 1.15
CA LEU A 299 2.74 -16.02 2.40
C LEU A 299 1.45 -16.78 2.10
N THR A 300 1.52 -18.12 2.03
CA THR A 300 0.43 -18.95 1.52
C THR A 300 0.19 -20.19 2.38
N HIS A 301 -1.05 -20.70 2.41
CA HIS A 301 -1.39 -22.00 3.01
C HIS A 301 -1.04 -22.07 4.51
N PHE A 302 -1.77 -21.30 5.32
CA PHE A 302 -1.60 -21.28 6.77
C PHE A 302 -2.61 -22.19 7.48
N ILE A 303 -2.13 -22.98 8.44
CA ILE A 303 -2.87 -24.08 9.08
C ILE A 303 -2.57 -24.16 10.58
N GLY A 304 -3.40 -24.86 11.34
CA GLY A 304 -3.16 -25.13 12.77
C GLY A 304 -4.17 -24.49 13.73
N GLY A 305 -5.21 -23.82 13.21
CA GLY A 305 -6.38 -23.39 13.99
C GLY A 305 -6.30 -21.98 14.56
N GLY A 306 -7.03 -21.76 15.66
CA GLY A 306 -7.27 -20.43 16.23
C GLY A 306 -6.01 -19.74 16.78
N GLY A 307 -5.99 -18.40 16.70
CA GLY A 307 -4.87 -17.55 17.14
C GLY A 307 -3.79 -17.29 16.10
N GLY A 308 -3.81 -18.00 14.97
CA GLY A 308 -2.88 -17.85 13.86
C GLY A 308 -3.31 -16.78 12.83
N ASN A 309 -2.40 -15.93 12.37
CA ASN A 309 -2.66 -14.95 11.30
C ASN A 309 -1.48 -14.98 10.31
N ILE A 310 -1.73 -14.71 9.02
CA ILE A 310 -0.60 -14.57 8.07
C ILE A 310 0.25 -13.37 8.47
N GLY A 311 -0.39 -12.25 8.80
CA GLY A 311 0.24 -11.11 9.46
C GLY A 311 -0.53 -10.67 10.69
N PHE A 312 0.15 -10.53 11.82
CA PHE A 312 -0.31 -9.78 12.99
C PHE A 312 0.72 -8.69 13.29
N ILE A 313 0.56 -7.50 12.71
CA ILE A 313 1.66 -6.54 12.57
C ILE A 313 1.26 -5.16 13.07
N CYS A 314 2.05 -4.60 13.99
CA CYS A 314 2.05 -3.20 14.33
C CYS A 314 3.43 -2.56 14.14
N SER A 315 3.44 -1.31 13.69
CA SER A 315 4.66 -0.51 13.60
C SER A 315 4.31 0.95 13.36
N ARG A 316 5.23 1.83 13.79
CA ARG A 316 5.35 3.15 13.21
C ARG A 316 6.06 3.03 11.87
N ARG A 317 5.66 3.79 10.83
CA ARG A 317 6.28 3.74 9.50
C ARG A 317 6.32 2.31 8.95
N LEU A 318 5.15 1.68 8.87
CA LEU A 318 4.96 0.33 8.33
C LEU A 318 4.90 0.38 6.80
N SER A 319 5.61 -0.53 6.13
CA SER A 319 5.52 -0.74 4.69
C SER A 319 5.22 -2.21 4.38
N ILE A 320 4.13 -2.51 3.67
CA ILE A 320 3.80 -3.85 3.15
C ILE A 320 3.48 -3.68 1.67
N GLN A 321 4.41 -4.10 0.80
CA GLN A 321 4.31 -3.82 -0.63
C GLN A 321 4.57 -5.05 -1.50
N GLY A 322 3.79 -5.23 -2.57
CA GLY A 322 4.03 -6.32 -3.53
C GLY A 322 3.84 -7.73 -2.97
N CYS A 323 3.20 -7.89 -1.81
CA CYS A 323 3.07 -9.19 -1.16
C CYS A 323 1.89 -9.98 -1.72
N VAL A 324 2.07 -11.29 -1.80
CA VAL A 324 1.04 -12.29 -2.05
C VAL A 324 0.70 -12.93 -0.71
N MET A 325 -0.50 -12.70 -0.17
CA MET A 325 -0.90 -13.21 1.14
C MET A 325 -2.23 -13.98 1.04
N HIS A 326 -2.15 -15.30 0.90
CA HIS A 326 -3.31 -16.15 0.56
C HIS A 326 -3.56 -17.25 1.57
N ASP A 327 -4.80 -17.69 1.59
CA ASP A 327 -5.24 -18.94 2.21
C ASP A 327 -4.90 -19.02 3.71
N SER A 328 -5.61 -18.22 4.49
CA SER A 328 -5.65 -18.35 5.95
C SER A 328 -6.86 -19.15 6.43
N ARG A 329 -7.47 -19.96 5.55
CA ARG A 329 -8.69 -20.73 5.85
C ARG A 329 -8.52 -21.68 7.04
N GLY A 330 -7.30 -22.19 7.25
CA GLY A 330 -6.94 -23.05 8.37
C GLY A 330 -6.59 -22.31 9.66
N VAL A 331 -6.57 -20.97 9.64
CA VAL A 331 -6.18 -20.12 10.79
C VAL A 331 -7.19 -18.97 10.99
N GLU A 332 -6.75 -17.70 11.11
CA GLU A 332 -7.62 -16.54 11.27
C GLU A 332 -7.59 -15.54 10.09
N HIS A 333 -7.08 -14.33 10.31
CA HIS A 333 -7.08 -13.25 9.33
C HIS A 333 -5.88 -13.38 8.38
N ILE A 334 -6.00 -12.79 7.19
CA ILE A 334 -4.83 -12.59 6.32
C ILE A 334 -3.92 -11.56 7.00
N LEU A 335 -4.42 -10.35 7.24
CA LEU A 335 -3.68 -9.31 7.95
C LEU A 335 -4.52 -8.71 9.07
N ARG A 336 -4.00 -8.77 10.29
CA ARG A 336 -4.53 -8.07 11.45
C ARG A 336 -3.52 -7.06 11.95
N THR A 337 -3.93 -5.81 12.11
CA THR A 337 -3.04 -4.72 12.52
C THR A 337 -3.57 -4.08 13.79
N PRO A 338 -2.98 -4.37 14.95
CA PRO A 338 -3.47 -3.86 16.23
C PRO A 338 -3.07 -2.40 16.46
N TRP A 339 -2.11 -1.88 15.70
CA TRP A 339 -1.73 -0.48 15.70
C TRP A 339 -0.88 -0.14 14.48
N ILE A 340 -1.18 0.96 13.79
CA ILE A 340 -0.27 1.55 12.79
C ILE A 340 -0.26 3.06 12.97
N SER A 341 0.93 3.65 13.05
CA SER A 341 1.10 5.10 12.89
C SER A 341 2.00 5.34 11.69
N LYS A 342 1.46 5.95 10.64
CA LYS A 342 2.12 6.09 9.34
C LYS A 342 2.31 4.71 8.69
N GLY A 343 1.41 4.36 7.77
CA GLY A 343 1.36 3.04 7.13
C GLY A 343 1.20 3.11 5.63
N VAL A 344 1.86 2.19 4.93
CA VAL A 344 1.73 1.95 3.49
C VAL A 344 1.46 0.46 3.31
N ILE A 345 0.28 0.12 2.79
CA ILE A 345 -0.09 -1.25 2.43
C ILE A 345 -0.56 -1.16 0.98
N CYS A 346 0.36 -1.43 0.06
CA CYS A 346 0.14 -1.16 -1.36
C CYS A 346 0.55 -2.31 -2.28
N HIS A 347 -0.07 -2.42 -3.45
CA HIS A 347 0.30 -3.42 -4.46
C HIS A 347 0.26 -4.86 -3.95
N ASN A 348 -0.60 -5.19 -2.98
CA ASN A 348 -0.69 -6.55 -2.44
C ASN A 348 -1.88 -7.30 -3.05
N ASP A 349 -1.74 -8.62 -3.13
CA ASP A 349 -2.82 -9.53 -3.46
C ASP A 349 -3.16 -10.36 -2.22
N MET A 350 -4.29 -10.05 -1.59
CA MET A 350 -4.71 -10.65 -0.32
C MET A 350 -6.08 -11.31 -0.44
N ARG A 351 -6.16 -12.60 -0.14
CA ARG A 351 -7.39 -13.37 -0.36
C ARG A 351 -7.52 -14.59 0.52
N ASP A 352 -8.74 -15.10 0.58
CA ASP A 352 -9.05 -16.42 1.14
C ASP A 352 -8.83 -16.53 2.64
N GLN A 353 -9.39 -15.60 3.41
CA GLN A 353 -9.40 -15.67 4.86
C GLN A 353 -10.28 -16.81 5.40
N ALA A 354 -10.10 -17.19 6.67
CA ALA A 354 -11.04 -18.08 7.36
C ALA A 354 -12.45 -17.48 7.50
N LEU A 355 -13.45 -18.35 7.66
CA LEU A 355 -14.84 -17.92 7.91
C LEU A 355 -14.92 -17.05 9.17
N ALA A 356 -15.81 -16.06 9.15
CA ALA A 356 -15.97 -15.04 10.21
C ALA A 356 -14.70 -14.19 10.51
N LYS A 357 -13.66 -14.26 9.67
CA LYS A 357 -12.46 -13.42 9.76
C LYS A 357 -12.41 -12.43 8.60
N HIS A 358 -11.32 -11.68 8.50
CA HIS A 358 -11.16 -10.61 7.51
C HIS A 358 -9.91 -10.83 6.68
N VAL A 359 -9.91 -10.28 5.46
CA VAL A 359 -8.66 -10.07 4.72
C VAL A 359 -7.81 -9.04 5.47
N ILE A 360 -8.38 -7.87 5.76
CA ILE A 360 -7.74 -6.89 6.65
C ILE A 360 -8.64 -6.61 7.84
N LYS A 361 -8.09 -6.81 9.04
CA LYS A 361 -8.64 -6.28 10.27
C LYS A 361 -7.71 -5.22 10.84
N MET A 362 -8.02 -3.96 10.57
CA MET A 362 -7.28 -2.81 11.08
C MET A 362 -8.00 -2.23 12.28
N HIS A 363 -7.34 -2.30 13.44
CA HIS A 363 -7.82 -1.71 14.67
C HIS A 363 -6.69 -0.92 15.35
N ALA A 364 -6.94 -0.45 16.56
CA ALA A 364 -5.99 0.28 17.37
C ALA A 364 -5.89 -0.38 18.75
N PRO A 365 -4.95 0.05 19.60
CA PRO A 365 -4.98 -0.25 21.02
C PRO A 365 -6.24 0.35 21.65
N GLN A 366 -6.66 -0.20 22.79
CA GLN A 366 -7.80 0.33 23.52
C GLN A 366 -7.45 1.72 24.11
N PHE A 367 -8.23 2.74 23.74
CA PHE A 367 -7.82 4.16 23.81
C PHE A 367 -7.44 4.65 25.22
N ASN A 368 -8.08 4.16 26.27
CA ASN A 368 -7.75 4.53 27.66
C ASN A 368 -7.25 3.34 28.51
N ALA A 369 -6.91 2.21 27.87
CA ALA A 369 -6.38 1.07 28.59
C ALA A 369 -4.89 1.27 28.90
N PRO A 370 -4.38 0.67 30.00
CA PRO A 370 -2.94 0.65 30.27
C PRO A 370 -2.21 -0.17 29.20
N GLY A 371 -0.98 0.23 28.88
CA GLY A 371 -0.13 -0.42 27.90
C GLY A 371 0.62 0.58 27.03
N ILE A 372 1.57 0.11 26.25
CA ILE A 372 2.42 0.92 25.38
C ILE A 372 1.60 1.65 24.29
N GLY A 373 0.45 1.11 23.94
CA GLY A 373 -0.50 1.70 22.98
C GLY A 373 -1.53 2.64 23.60
N SER A 374 -1.45 2.95 24.90
CA SER A 374 -2.44 3.81 25.57
C SER A 374 -2.56 5.18 24.89
N ASN A 375 -3.80 5.63 24.68
CA ASN A 375 -4.16 6.88 24.00
C ASN A 375 -3.69 7.00 22.54
N GLN A 376 -3.26 5.90 21.92
CA GLN A 376 -2.84 5.89 20.53
C GLN A 376 -4.02 5.63 19.60
N HIS A 377 -3.96 6.23 18.41
CA HIS A 377 -4.81 5.87 17.28
C HIS A 377 -4.03 4.97 16.33
N THR A 378 -4.75 4.20 15.52
CA THR A 378 -4.24 3.83 14.20
C THR A 378 -4.54 4.98 13.24
N GLU A 379 -3.50 5.56 12.65
CA GLU A 379 -3.63 6.78 11.87
C GLU A 379 -2.55 6.98 10.79
N LEU A 380 -2.89 7.81 9.81
CA LEU A 380 -2.05 8.19 8.67
C LEU A 380 -1.68 6.97 7.82
N VAL A 381 -2.69 6.21 7.37
CA VAL A 381 -2.48 4.96 6.61
C VAL A 381 -2.97 5.11 5.18
N VAL A 382 -2.16 4.66 4.23
CA VAL A 382 -2.53 4.51 2.81
C VAL A 382 -2.69 3.03 2.51
N LEU A 383 -3.91 2.65 2.11
CA LEU A 383 -4.26 1.36 1.51
C LEU A 383 -4.49 1.62 0.02
N SER A 384 -3.53 1.30 -0.85
CA SER A 384 -3.73 1.54 -2.27
C SER A 384 -3.27 0.46 -3.22
N ASP A 385 -3.92 0.36 -4.37
CA ASP A 385 -3.47 -0.52 -5.45
C ASP A 385 -3.43 -2.01 -5.02
N ASN A 386 -4.22 -2.41 -4.02
CA ASN A 386 -4.33 -3.79 -3.58
C ASN A 386 -5.49 -4.50 -4.28
N THR A 387 -5.37 -5.82 -4.43
CA THR A 387 -6.49 -6.71 -4.73
C THR A 387 -6.91 -7.46 -3.47
N PHE A 388 -8.19 -7.37 -3.14
CA PHE A 388 -8.80 -8.06 -2.00
C PHE A 388 -9.88 -9.02 -2.49
N SER A 389 -9.78 -10.31 -2.15
CA SER A 389 -10.88 -11.27 -2.37
C SER A 389 -11.35 -11.89 -1.06
N GLY A 390 -12.56 -11.51 -0.64
CA GLY A 390 -13.14 -11.96 0.63
C GLY A 390 -13.74 -13.37 0.56
N ASN A 391 -13.57 -14.14 1.64
CA ASN A 391 -14.16 -15.47 1.86
C ASN A 391 -15.08 -15.56 3.11
N ALA A 392 -15.38 -14.43 3.75
CA ALA A 392 -16.20 -14.34 4.95
C ALA A 392 -17.10 -13.10 4.88
N ASP A 393 -17.91 -12.86 5.91
CA ASP A 393 -18.89 -11.76 5.91
C ASP A 393 -18.28 -10.40 5.52
N TRP A 394 -17.06 -10.11 5.96
CA TRP A 394 -16.43 -8.80 5.85
C TRP A 394 -15.00 -8.90 5.29
N THR A 395 -14.70 -8.13 4.24
CA THR A 395 -13.39 -8.21 3.56
C THR A 395 -12.33 -7.35 4.25
N VAL A 396 -12.52 -6.02 4.26
CA VAL A 396 -11.64 -5.06 4.93
C VAL A 396 -12.44 -4.32 6.00
N CYS A 397 -11.87 -4.23 7.19
CA CYS A 397 -12.49 -3.56 8.33
C CYS A 397 -11.54 -2.56 8.98
N LEU A 398 -12.00 -1.31 9.08
CA LEU A 398 -11.31 -0.18 9.69
C LEU A 398 -12.06 0.23 10.97
N GLY A 399 -11.64 -0.28 12.11
CA GLY A 399 -12.31 -0.04 13.39
C GLY A 399 -12.08 -1.11 14.45
N PRO A 400 -12.74 -1.03 15.61
CA PRO A 400 -12.41 -1.84 16.79
C PRO A 400 -12.62 -3.33 16.56
N GLN A 401 -11.82 -4.15 17.25
CA GLN A 401 -11.83 -5.60 17.14
C GLN A 401 -13.20 -6.23 17.40
N ASP A 402 -13.96 -5.67 18.33
CA ASP A 402 -15.31 -6.09 18.69
C ASP A 402 -16.11 -4.88 19.20
N ASN A 403 -17.36 -5.10 19.61
CA ASN A 403 -18.27 -4.03 20.03
C ASN A 403 -18.07 -3.56 21.49
N GLY A 404 -17.21 -4.23 22.26
CA GLY A 404 -16.89 -3.88 23.65
C GLY A 404 -15.56 -3.13 23.80
N LYS A 405 -14.90 -2.75 22.70
CA LYS A 405 -13.58 -2.12 22.71
C LYS A 405 -13.62 -0.74 22.06
N ASP A 406 -13.17 0.28 22.81
CA ASP A 406 -12.89 1.62 22.28
C ASP A 406 -11.49 1.62 21.66
N GLU A 407 -11.40 1.28 20.37
CA GLU A 407 -10.16 1.26 19.60
C GLU A 407 -10.33 2.17 18.38
N ARG A 408 -9.56 3.26 18.34
CA ARG A 408 -9.85 4.39 17.46
C ARG A 408 -8.95 4.40 16.23
N VAL A 409 -9.59 4.47 15.08
CA VAL A 409 -8.95 4.47 13.76
C VAL A 409 -9.32 5.77 13.04
N ARG A 410 -8.33 6.48 12.50
CA ARG A 410 -8.56 7.72 11.75
C ARG A 410 -7.55 7.97 10.64
N ASP A 411 -7.78 8.98 9.80
CA ASP A 411 -6.86 9.42 8.74
C ASP A 411 -6.35 8.28 7.86
N ILE A 412 -7.28 7.62 7.17
CA ILE A 412 -6.98 6.53 6.24
C ILE A 412 -7.43 6.90 4.83
N LEU A 413 -6.52 6.69 3.87
CA LEU A 413 -6.83 6.66 2.45
C LEU A 413 -6.99 5.21 2.00
N VAL A 414 -8.19 4.87 1.51
CA VAL A 414 -8.46 3.62 0.80
C VAL A 414 -8.63 3.97 -0.66
N GLU A 415 -7.60 3.74 -1.47
CA GLU A 415 -7.53 4.31 -2.81
C GLU A 415 -7.09 3.32 -3.89
N ARG A 416 -7.77 3.28 -5.05
CA ARG A 416 -7.40 2.42 -6.20
C ARG A 416 -7.28 0.92 -5.87
N ASN A 417 -8.05 0.43 -4.90
CA ASN A 417 -8.09 -1.00 -4.59
C ASN A 417 -9.17 -1.71 -5.42
N PHE A 418 -8.94 -2.98 -5.71
CA PHE A 418 -9.91 -3.86 -6.36
C PHE A 418 -10.48 -4.87 -5.37
N PHE A 419 -11.77 -4.76 -5.08
CA PHE A 419 -12.50 -5.63 -4.17
C PHE A 419 -13.32 -6.66 -4.94
N LEU A 420 -13.06 -7.92 -4.63
CA LEU A 420 -13.77 -9.10 -5.12
C LEU A 420 -14.48 -9.79 -3.95
N CYS A 421 -15.55 -10.50 -4.28
CA CYS A 421 -16.34 -11.28 -3.34
C CYS A 421 -16.41 -12.75 -3.75
N ASN A 422 -16.65 -13.61 -2.77
CA ASN A 422 -17.29 -14.90 -3.00
C ASN A 422 -18.70 -14.93 -2.37
N THR A 423 -19.32 -16.10 -2.36
CA THR A 423 -20.69 -16.32 -1.87
C THR A 423 -20.92 -16.05 -0.38
N ASN A 424 -19.87 -15.80 0.42
CA ASN A 424 -19.99 -15.48 1.84
C ASN A 424 -19.96 -13.97 2.13
N VAL A 425 -19.40 -13.15 1.23
CA VAL A 425 -19.15 -11.73 1.52
C VAL A 425 -20.45 -10.95 1.58
N GLN A 426 -20.61 -10.18 2.66
CA GLN A 426 -21.73 -9.27 2.88
C GLN A 426 -21.32 -7.80 2.69
N VAL A 427 -20.09 -7.46 3.07
CA VAL A 427 -19.53 -6.11 2.96
C VAL A 427 -18.07 -6.17 2.54
N ASN A 428 -17.69 -5.39 1.53
CA ASN A 428 -16.29 -5.29 1.12
C ASN A 428 -15.49 -4.37 2.05
N LEU A 429 -15.97 -3.15 2.29
CA LEU A 429 -15.28 -2.17 3.12
C LEU A 429 -16.17 -1.70 4.29
N LEU A 430 -15.76 -2.04 5.50
CA LEU A 430 -16.36 -1.53 6.74
C LEU A 430 -15.55 -0.36 7.30
N ILE A 431 -16.24 0.75 7.51
CA ILE A 431 -15.69 1.98 8.07
C ILE A 431 -16.40 2.26 9.39
N TRP A 432 -15.73 1.95 10.50
CA TRP A 432 -16.16 2.31 11.85
C TRP A 432 -15.30 3.44 12.46
N GLY A 433 -14.21 3.80 11.79
CA GLY A 433 -13.35 4.94 12.15
C GLY A 433 -13.83 6.29 11.63
N ARG A 434 -13.00 7.32 11.82
CA ARG A 434 -13.27 8.73 11.47
C ARG A 434 -12.25 9.25 10.48
N GLU A 435 -12.56 10.30 9.72
CA GLU A 435 -11.60 10.93 8.80
C GLU A 435 -11.02 9.92 7.79
N ILE A 436 -11.91 9.19 7.12
CA ILE A 436 -11.53 8.14 6.16
C ILE A 436 -12.00 8.54 4.77
N THR A 437 -11.12 8.45 3.78
CA THR A 437 -11.45 8.67 2.37
C THR A 437 -11.32 7.36 1.61
N ALA A 438 -12.44 6.87 1.07
CA ALA A 438 -12.47 5.77 0.13
C ALA A 438 -12.65 6.35 -1.29
N ARG A 439 -11.61 6.30 -2.12
CA ARG A 439 -11.68 6.87 -3.47
C ARG A 439 -11.10 6.00 -4.58
N ASN A 440 -11.61 6.14 -5.80
CA ASN A 440 -11.13 5.39 -6.96
C ASN A 440 -11.09 3.86 -6.77
N ASN A 441 -11.84 3.28 -5.82
CA ASN A 441 -11.86 1.84 -5.64
C ASN A 441 -12.88 1.21 -6.59
N ILE A 442 -12.63 -0.03 -6.97
CA ILE A 442 -13.55 -0.85 -7.76
C ILE A 442 -14.07 -1.96 -6.86
N PHE A 443 -15.39 -2.11 -6.79
CA PHE A 443 -16.08 -3.14 -6.04
C PHE A 443 -16.87 -4.03 -6.98
N ASN A 444 -16.41 -5.25 -7.21
CA ASN A 444 -17.20 -6.28 -7.87
C ASN A 444 -17.81 -7.21 -6.82
N THR A 445 -19.11 -7.04 -6.62
CA THR A 445 -19.88 -7.72 -5.56
C THR A 445 -20.69 -8.91 -6.07
N THR A 446 -20.52 -9.26 -7.34
CA THR A 446 -21.10 -10.47 -7.96
C THR A 446 -20.85 -11.69 -7.07
N ASP A 447 -21.83 -12.59 -7.00
CA ASP A 447 -21.91 -13.75 -6.11
C ASP A 447 -22.03 -13.45 -4.60
N GLY A 448 -21.69 -12.25 -4.13
CA GLY A 448 -21.75 -11.85 -2.71
C GLY A 448 -23.06 -12.20 -2.00
N LYS A 449 -22.98 -12.62 -0.74
CA LYS A 449 -24.14 -12.92 0.13
C LYS A 449 -25.03 -11.70 0.31
N ALA A 450 -24.40 -10.56 0.61
CA ALA A 450 -25.01 -9.24 0.55
C ALA A 450 -24.07 -8.33 -0.23
N GLN A 451 -24.61 -7.47 -1.09
CA GLN A 451 -23.81 -6.75 -2.09
C GLN A 451 -23.63 -5.30 -1.68
N THR A 452 -23.07 -5.10 -0.48
CA THR A 452 -22.72 -3.77 0.05
C THR A 452 -21.25 -3.49 -0.19
N CYS A 453 -20.94 -2.48 -1.00
CA CYS A 453 -19.55 -2.14 -1.30
C CYS A 453 -18.89 -1.46 -0.08
N VAL A 454 -19.49 -0.37 0.40
CA VAL A 454 -19.01 0.38 1.57
C VAL A 454 -20.10 0.49 2.63
N TRP A 455 -19.77 0.17 3.87
CA TRP A 455 -20.65 0.31 5.02
C TRP A 455 -20.03 1.20 6.08
N ILE A 456 -20.80 2.17 6.57
CA ILE A 456 -20.35 3.21 7.50
C ILE A 456 -21.29 3.26 8.71
N GLY A 457 -20.74 3.11 9.91
CA GLY A 457 -21.46 3.14 11.18
C GLY A 457 -20.57 2.72 12.35
N PRO A 458 -20.95 2.95 13.61
CA PRO A 458 -20.23 2.34 14.73
C PRO A 458 -20.46 0.83 14.76
N ARG A 459 -19.49 0.12 15.33
CA ARG A 459 -19.64 -1.25 15.80
C ARG A 459 -20.03 -1.32 17.27
N GLY A 460 -19.49 -0.44 18.10
CA GLY A 460 -19.56 -0.57 19.56
C GLY A 460 -19.49 0.75 20.30
N ILE A 461 -18.60 0.82 21.28
CA ILE A 461 -18.43 1.94 22.21
C ILE A 461 -17.44 3.01 21.72
N GLU A 462 -16.76 2.77 20.61
CA GLU A 462 -15.90 3.75 19.96
C GLU A 462 -16.71 4.96 19.47
N PRO A 463 -16.09 6.14 19.33
CA PRO A 463 -16.77 7.29 18.73
C PRO A 463 -17.33 6.96 17.35
N ALA A 464 -18.58 7.37 17.10
CA ALA A 464 -19.22 7.14 15.81
C ALA A 464 -18.40 7.73 14.65
N PRO A 465 -18.47 7.12 13.44
CA PRO A 465 -17.83 7.67 12.26
C PRO A 465 -18.24 9.11 11.98
N GLU A 466 -17.24 9.91 11.61
CA GLU A 466 -17.37 11.32 11.26
C GLU A 466 -16.38 11.65 10.14
N ASN A 467 -16.76 12.55 9.22
CA ASN A 467 -15.90 13.04 8.14
C ASN A 467 -15.43 11.93 7.19
N VAL A 468 -16.36 11.06 6.77
CA VAL A 468 -16.08 9.99 5.80
C VAL A 468 -16.37 10.46 4.37
N ARG A 469 -15.44 10.21 3.45
CA ARG A 469 -15.51 10.64 2.05
C ARG A 469 -15.51 9.43 1.14
N VAL A 470 -16.53 9.28 0.29
CA VAL A 470 -16.65 8.17 -0.68
C VAL A 470 -16.71 8.76 -2.08
N PHE A 471 -15.56 8.79 -2.77
CA PHE A 471 -15.38 9.54 -4.01
C PHE A 471 -14.98 8.68 -5.20
N ASN A 472 -15.60 8.87 -6.36
CA ASN A 472 -15.12 8.24 -7.60
C ASN A 472 -14.93 6.72 -7.50
N ASN A 473 -15.72 6.01 -6.69
CA ASN A 473 -15.67 4.56 -6.66
C ASN A 473 -16.59 3.99 -7.74
N THR A 474 -16.23 2.82 -8.26
CA THR A 474 -17.07 2.04 -9.18
C THR A 474 -17.60 0.80 -8.47
N GLY A 475 -18.93 0.61 -8.42
CA GLY A 475 -19.55 -0.60 -7.87
C GLY A 475 -20.30 -1.40 -8.93
N TYR A 476 -20.22 -2.73 -8.87
CA TYR A 476 -20.89 -3.60 -9.82
C TYR A 476 -21.41 -4.90 -9.19
N THR A 477 -22.53 -5.38 -9.74
CA THR A 477 -23.00 -6.75 -9.54
C THR A 477 -23.73 -7.26 -10.78
N ALA A 478 -23.47 -8.51 -11.15
CA ALA A 478 -24.27 -9.25 -12.14
C ALA A 478 -25.41 -10.08 -11.51
N ASP A 479 -25.59 -10.03 -10.18
CA ASP A 479 -26.61 -10.83 -9.49
C ASP A 479 -27.98 -10.13 -9.41
N THR A 480 -28.99 -10.90 -8.99
CA THR A 480 -30.36 -10.44 -8.73
C THR A 480 -30.61 -9.95 -7.29
N LYS A 481 -29.60 -10.01 -6.43
CA LYS A 481 -29.70 -9.65 -5.00
C LYS A 481 -29.79 -8.13 -4.79
N THR A 482 -30.04 -7.69 -3.56
CA THR A 482 -29.98 -6.27 -3.18
C THR A 482 -28.56 -5.74 -3.30
N PHE A 483 -28.40 -4.60 -3.99
CA PHE A 483 -27.12 -3.92 -4.17
C PHE A 483 -27.10 -2.57 -3.45
N ARG A 484 -25.97 -2.26 -2.79
CA ARG A 484 -25.72 -0.97 -2.14
C ARG A 484 -24.29 -0.53 -2.44
N LEU A 485 -24.09 0.60 -3.10
CA LEU A 485 -22.75 1.16 -3.16
C LEU A 485 -22.32 1.64 -1.77
N VAL A 486 -23.15 2.46 -1.13
CA VAL A 486 -22.87 2.96 0.23
C VAL A 486 -24.05 2.72 1.16
N GLN A 487 -23.78 2.12 2.31
CA GLN A 487 -24.72 2.01 3.42
C GLN A 487 -24.24 2.84 4.62
N ILE A 488 -25.12 3.68 5.18
CA ILE A 488 -24.77 4.64 6.24
C ILE A 488 -25.75 4.52 7.41
N GLN A 489 -25.24 4.35 8.62
CA GLN A 489 -26.07 4.36 9.82
C GLN A 489 -26.47 5.80 10.25
N PRO A 490 -27.64 5.99 10.89
CA PRO A 490 -28.15 7.33 11.23
C PRO A 490 -27.25 8.17 12.14
N VAL A 491 -26.44 7.52 12.99
CA VAL A 491 -25.53 8.19 13.95
C VAL A 491 -24.26 8.75 13.30
N VAL A 492 -23.96 8.36 12.06
CA VAL A 492 -22.80 8.85 11.32
C VAL A 492 -22.99 10.32 10.96
N THR A 493 -21.93 11.12 11.08
CA THR A 493 -21.96 12.58 10.81
C THR A 493 -21.00 12.97 9.68
N ASN A 494 -21.34 14.01 8.93
CA ASN A 494 -20.45 14.68 7.96
C ASN A 494 -19.89 13.72 6.89
N THR A 495 -20.71 12.81 6.36
CA THR A 495 -20.33 11.93 5.24
C THR A 495 -20.59 12.61 3.91
N THR A 496 -19.64 12.51 2.97
CA THR A 496 -19.82 12.95 1.58
C THR A 496 -19.70 11.76 0.64
N VAL A 497 -20.73 11.52 -0.19
CA VAL A 497 -20.73 10.50 -1.25
C VAL A 497 -20.86 11.20 -2.59
N ARG A 498 -19.81 11.21 -3.41
CA ARG A 498 -19.77 12.04 -4.63
C ARG A 498 -19.00 11.39 -5.77
N ASN A 499 -19.37 11.71 -7.00
CA ASN A 499 -18.72 11.24 -8.22
C ASN A 499 -18.67 9.71 -8.39
N ASN A 500 -19.50 8.94 -7.68
CA ASN A 500 -19.44 7.49 -7.78
C ASN A 500 -20.29 6.96 -8.94
N LEU A 501 -19.86 5.83 -9.51
CA LEU A 501 -20.56 5.11 -10.57
C LEU A 501 -20.94 3.72 -10.05
N ALA A 502 -22.17 3.30 -10.27
CA ALA A 502 -22.61 1.96 -9.92
C ALA A 502 -23.45 1.33 -11.03
N SER A 503 -23.32 0.01 -11.21
CA SER A 503 -24.16 -0.74 -12.13
C SER A 503 -24.58 -2.09 -11.56
N ALA A 504 -25.89 -2.28 -11.48
CA ALA A 504 -26.51 -3.48 -10.92
C ALA A 504 -27.71 -3.87 -11.79
N PRO A 505 -27.49 -4.22 -13.07
CA PRO A 505 -28.55 -4.34 -14.09
C PRO A 505 -29.61 -5.39 -13.76
N TYR A 506 -29.27 -6.40 -12.97
CA TYR A 506 -30.17 -7.49 -12.62
C TYR A 506 -30.67 -7.41 -11.17
N SER A 507 -30.15 -6.47 -10.36
CA SER A 507 -30.51 -6.34 -8.96
C SER A 507 -31.99 -6.00 -8.79
N THR A 508 -32.63 -6.67 -7.83
CA THR A 508 -34.04 -6.44 -7.48
C THR A 508 -34.27 -5.14 -6.70
N SER A 509 -33.24 -4.61 -6.03
CA SER A 509 -33.33 -3.38 -5.23
C SER A 509 -31.97 -2.70 -5.13
N PRO A 510 -31.46 -2.11 -6.23
CA PRO A 510 -30.19 -1.43 -6.22
C PRO A 510 -30.32 -0.02 -5.64
N THR A 511 -29.38 0.37 -4.80
CA THR A 511 -29.31 1.71 -4.22
C THR A 511 -27.89 2.26 -4.32
N MET A 512 -27.79 3.54 -4.69
CA MET A 512 -26.53 4.26 -4.65
C MET A 512 -26.12 4.53 -3.19
N VAL A 513 -27.04 5.11 -2.41
CA VAL A 513 -26.87 5.36 -0.98
C VAL A 513 -28.10 4.83 -0.24
N TYR A 514 -27.87 4.03 0.80
CA TYR A 514 -28.91 3.54 1.71
C TYR A 514 -28.61 3.99 3.14
N GLY A 515 -29.47 4.87 3.69
CA GLY A 515 -29.27 5.44 5.03
C GLY A 515 -29.50 6.95 5.05
N SER A 516 -29.32 7.57 6.22
CA SER A 516 -29.74 8.96 6.46
C SER A 516 -28.82 9.74 7.40
N GLY A 517 -27.51 9.41 7.47
CA GLY A 517 -26.55 10.06 8.38
C GLY A 517 -26.66 11.59 8.44
N VAL A 518 -26.26 12.18 9.56
CA VAL A 518 -26.39 13.63 9.81
C VAL A 518 -25.40 14.40 8.93
N ASN A 519 -25.85 15.49 8.29
CA ASN A 519 -25.07 16.26 7.31
C ASN A 519 -24.53 15.42 6.15
N LEU A 520 -25.26 14.36 5.76
CA LEU A 520 -24.95 13.59 4.56
C LEU A 520 -25.06 14.48 3.32
N VAL A 521 -23.96 14.60 2.58
CA VAL A 521 -23.93 15.21 1.25
C VAL A 521 -23.81 14.10 0.23
N MET A 522 -24.77 14.03 -0.70
CA MET A 522 -24.74 13.10 -1.82
C MET A 522 -25.11 13.81 -3.12
N ASP A 523 -24.19 13.84 -4.07
CA ASP A 523 -24.39 14.50 -5.36
C ASP A 523 -23.46 13.90 -6.44
N HIS A 524 -23.79 14.11 -7.71
CA HIS A 524 -23.03 13.59 -8.86
C HIS A 524 -22.72 12.09 -8.71
N ASN A 525 -23.69 11.27 -8.32
CA ASN A 525 -23.54 9.82 -8.31
C ASN A 525 -24.49 9.22 -9.33
N LEU A 526 -24.05 8.20 -10.08
CA LEU A 526 -24.85 7.54 -11.11
C LEU A 526 -25.01 6.05 -10.83
N LEU A 527 -26.25 5.60 -10.62
CA LEU A 527 -26.62 4.18 -10.65
C LEU A 527 -27.33 3.90 -11.98
N THR A 528 -26.80 3.01 -12.81
CA THR A 528 -27.31 2.74 -14.16
C THR A 528 -27.15 1.27 -14.55
N SER A 529 -28.04 0.74 -15.38
CA SER A 529 -27.88 -0.60 -15.99
C SER A 529 -26.94 -0.59 -17.21
N ALA A 530 -26.60 0.58 -17.75
CA ALA A 530 -25.75 0.76 -18.91
C ALA A 530 -24.62 1.76 -18.60
N PRO A 531 -23.58 1.35 -17.85
CA PRO A 531 -22.52 2.24 -17.37
C PRO A 531 -21.50 2.59 -18.46
N GLY A 532 -21.49 1.87 -19.59
CA GLY A 532 -20.46 2.04 -20.63
C GLY A 532 -19.08 1.63 -20.15
N PHE A 533 -18.98 0.45 -19.53
CA PHE A 533 -17.71 -0.21 -19.23
C PHE A 533 -17.11 -0.85 -20.49
N ALA A 534 -15.81 -1.13 -20.48
CA ALA A 534 -15.08 -1.81 -21.54
C ALA A 534 -15.62 -3.21 -21.81
N MET A 535 -16.06 -3.91 -20.75
CA MET A 535 -16.74 -5.20 -20.85
C MET A 535 -18.13 -5.13 -20.21
N SER A 536 -19.10 -5.83 -20.78
CA SER A 536 -20.48 -5.89 -20.26
C SER A 536 -20.60 -6.71 -18.96
N ASN A 537 -19.72 -7.70 -18.79
CA ASN A 537 -19.61 -8.55 -17.59
C ASN A 537 -18.17 -8.44 -17.05
N PRO A 538 -17.81 -7.33 -16.39
CA PRO A 538 -16.45 -7.08 -15.94
C PRO A 538 -16.04 -8.03 -14.82
N VAL A 539 -14.83 -8.59 -14.91
CA VAL A 539 -14.23 -9.51 -13.92
C VAL A 539 -12.84 -9.08 -13.48
N ALA A 540 -12.12 -8.32 -14.31
CA ALA A 540 -10.84 -7.70 -13.99
C ALA A 540 -11.00 -6.19 -13.79
N ALA A 541 -10.08 -5.56 -13.06
CA ALA A 541 -10.13 -4.12 -12.82
C ALA A 541 -10.14 -3.28 -14.12
N ALA A 542 -9.41 -3.70 -15.15
CA ALA A 542 -9.35 -3.02 -16.44
C ALA A 542 -10.69 -3.04 -17.21
N ASP A 543 -11.54 -4.04 -16.94
CA ASP A 543 -12.84 -4.19 -17.61
C ASP A 543 -13.82 -3.06 -17.27
N PHE A 544 -13.57 -2.36 -16.15
CA PHE A 544 -14.36 -1.23 -15.67
C PHE A 544 -13.97 0.12 -16.29
N ALA A 545 -12.93 0.15 -17.15
CA ALA A 545 -12.58 1.35 -17.90
C ALA A 545 -13.79 1.84 -18.73
N LEU A 546 -13.94 3.16 -18.87
CA LEU A 546 -15.06 3.76 -19.58
C LEU A 546 -14.84 3.69 -21.10
N VAL A 547 -15.92 3.51 -21.86
CA VAL A 547 -15.90 3.58 -23.34
C VAL A 547 -16.58 4.85 -23.86
N PRO A 548 -16.32 5.25 -25.13
CA PRO A 548 -17.02 6.37 -25.74
C PRO A 548 -18.54 6.22 -25.63
N GLY A 549 -19.22 7.30 -25.22
CA GLY A 549 -20.67 7.31 -25.02
C GLY A 549 -21.13 6.80 -23.66
N SER A 550 -20.22 6.43 -22.75
CA SER A 550 -20.60 6.18 -21.36
C SER A 550 -21.30 7.41 -20.75
N PRO A 551 -22.41 7.23 -20.01
CA PRO A 551 -23.08 8.31 -19.30
C PRO A 551 -22.27 8.87 -18.12
N ALA A 552 -21.15 8.21 -17.76
CA ALA A 552 -20.24 8.66 -16.70
C ALA A 552 -19.26 9.74 -17.18
N LEU A 553 -19.07 9.89 -18.50
CA LEU A 553 -18.14 10.85 -19.08
C LEU A 553 -18.55 12.29 -18.76
N ASN A 554 -17.64 13.07 -18.20
CA ASN A 554 -17.78 14.49 -17.85
C ASN A 554 -19.02 14.77 -16.96
N ALA A 555 -19.50 13.77 -16.22
CA ALA A 555 -20.74 13.86 -15.43
C ALA A 555 -20.49 14.09 -13.93
N GLY A 556 -19.23 14.16 -13.51
CA GLY A 556 -18.80 14.47 -12.15
C GLY A 556 -18.63 15.96 -11.89
N THR A 557 -18.16 16.26 -10.68
CA THR A 557 -17.77 17.62 -10.25
C THR A 557 -16.34 17.64 -9.71
N ASN A 558 -15.72 18.82 -9.68
CA ASN A 558 -14.34 18.95 -9.21
C ASN A 558 -14.23 18.66 -7.71
N ILE A 559 -13.34 17.73 -7.37
CA ILE A 559 -12.94 17.38 -6.00
C ILE A 559 -11.45 17.04 -5.97
N ALA A 560 -10.88 16.96 -4.78
CA ALA A 560 -9.47 16.64 -4.54
C ALA A 560 -9.10 15.18 -4.84
N VAL A 561 -9.17 14.81 -6.12
CA VAL A 561 -8.80 13.52 -6.69
C VAL A 561 -8.09 13.81 -8.01
N PHE A 562 -6.76 13.70 -8.01
CA PHE A 562 -5.90 14.17 -9.10
C PHE A 562 -5.54 13.08 -10.11
N GLU A 563 -5.88 11.83 -9.77
CA GLU A 563 -5.59 10.64 -10.57
C GLU A 563 -6.76 9.66 -10.49
N ASP A 564 -6.89 8.81 -11.49
CA ASP A 564 -7.85 7.73 -11.53
C ASP A 564 -7.22 6.38 -11.06
N TYR A 565 -7.94 5.28 -11.24
CA TYR A 565 -7.48 3.91 -10.94
C TYR A 565 -6.18 3.53 -11.65
N ALA A 566 -6.01 3.97 -12.89
CA ALA A 566 -4.85 3.71 -13.73
C ALA A 566 -3.70 4.70 -13.52
N MET A 567 -3.84 5.64 -12.57
CA MET A 567 -2.92 6.76 -12.37
C MET A 567 -2.88 7.74 -13.57
N SER A 568 -3.96 7.77 -14.36
CA SER A 568 -4.15 8.80 -15.38
C SER A 568 -4.50 10.13 -14.71
N PRO A 569 -4.02 11.27 -15.23
CA PRO A 569 -4.39 12.59 -14.71
C PRO A 569 -5.91 12.79 -14.73
N ARG A 570 -6.42 13.41 -13.67
CA ARG A 570 -7.84 13.74 -13.51
C ARG A 570 -8.00 15.16 -12.96
N PRO A 571 -8.98 15.95 -13.44
CA PRO A 571 -9.89 15.64 -14.56
C PRO A 571 -9.24 15.86 -15.93
N VAL A 572 -9.76 15.21 -16.96
CA VAL A 572 -9.51 15.55 -18.38
C VAL A 572 -10.75 16.25 -18.94
N GLY A 573 -10.79 17.57 -18.74
CA GLY A 573 -12.00 18.37 -18.98
C GLY A 573 -12.83 18.47 -17.70
N THR A 574 -13.99 17.83 -17.67
CA THR A 574 -14.80 17.67 -16.44
C THR A 574 -14.58 16.26 -15.92
N MET A 575 -14.53 16.10 -14.60
CA MET A 575 -14.27 14.80 -13.98
C MET A 575 -15.32 13.76 -14.39
N ASP A 576 -14.85 12.55 -14.72
CA ASP A 576 -15.74 11.42 -14.97
C ASP A 576 -16.24 10.82 -13.64
N LEU A 577 -17.40 10.16 -13.71
CA LEU A 577 -17.90 9.37 -12.59
C LEU A 577 -17.18 8.03 -12.50
N GLY A 578 -16.94 7.57 -11.27
CA GLY A 578 -16.32 6.29 -10.98
C GLY A 578 -14.80 6.31 -11.04
N ALA A 579 -14.23 5.11 -10.98
CA ALA A 579 -12.82 4.88 -10.70
C ALA A 579 -11.88 5.21 -11.86
N TYR A 580 -12.37 5.24 -13.10
CA TYR A 580 -11.58 5.54 -14.29
C TYR A 580 -11.92 6.91 -14.86
N GLU A 581 -10.91 7.61 -15.34
CA GLU A 581 -11.04 8.77 -16.21
C GLU A 581 -10.84 8.30 -17.65
N TRP A 582 -11.77 8.66 -18.53
CA TRP A 582 -11.66 8.36 -19.94
C TRP A 582 -10.72 9.34 -20.62
N LEU A 583 -9.84 8.78 -21.44
CA LEU A 583 -8.91 9.55 -22.26
C LEU A 583 -9.30 9.39 -23.75
N PRO A 584 -9.60 10.48 -24.48
CA PRO A 584 -9.76 10.41 -25.93
C PRO A 584 -8.44 9.98 -26.61
N GLU A 585 -8.49 8.97 -27.48
CA GLU A 585 -7.32 8.43 -28.19
C GLU A 585 -6.80 9.37 -29.31
N PRO A 586 -5.47 9.49 -29.51
CA PRO A 586 -4.40 9.17 -28.57
C PRO A 586 -3.74 10.45 -28.03
N ALA A 587 -3.94 10.71 -26.75
CA ALA A 587 -2.91 11.39 -25.94
C ALA A 587 -1.66 10.50 -25.69
N VAL A 588 -1.56 9.33 -26.35
CA VAL A 588 -0.48 8.34 -26.22
C VAL A 588 0.81 8.74 -26.97
N LEU A 589 0.82 9.81 -27.77
CA LEU A 589 2.04 10.27 -28.48
C LEU A 589 2.85 11.37 -27.75
N GLY A 590 2.46 11.81 -26.55
CA GLY A 590 3.08 12.97 -25.89
C GLY A 590 4.07 12.68 -24.75
N MET A 591 3.89 11.60 -23.97
CA MET A 591 4.70 11.37 -22.77
C MET A 591 5.42 10.01 -22.69
N ALA A 592 5.00 9.01 -23.48
CA ALA A 592 5.68 7.70 -23.51
C ALA A 592 6.81 7.60 -24.57
N ALA A 593 6.87 8.53 -25.53
CA ALA A 593 7.75 8.42 -26.70
C ALA A 593 9.13 9.11 -26.57
N VAL A 594 9.43 9.81 -25.47
CA VAL A 594 10.73 10.50 -25.30
C VAL A 594 11.82 9.57 -24.71
N PHE A 595 11.50 8.37 -24.21
CA PHE A 595 12.48 7.48 -23.58
C PHE A 595 12.87 6.21 -24.35
N VAL A 596 12.36 5.97 -25.57
CA VAL A 596 12.66 4.73 -26.33
C VAL A 596 13.25 4.96 -27.73
N ALA A 597 13.31 6.19 -28.24
CA ALA A 597 13.86 6.48 -29.57
C ALA A 597 15.38 6.81 -29.60
N GLY A 598 16.17 6.30 -28.63
CA GLY A 598 17.61 6.57 -28.53
C GLY A 598 18.56 5.41 -28.90
N LEU A 599 18.07 4.19 -29.14
CA LEU A 599 18.95 3.01 -29.14
C LEU A 599 18.79 2.00 -30.28
N ARG A 600 18.16 2.40 -31.41
CA ARG A 600 18.19 1.58 -32.63
C ARG A 600 18.39 2.43 -33.88
N GLY A 601 19.65 2.74 -34.16
CA GLY A 601 19.99 3.34 -35.45
C GLY A 601 21.45 3.74 -35.59
N ARG A 602 22.37 2.75 -35.68
CA ARG A 602 23.57 2.76 -36.54
C ARG A 602 24.52 1.63 -36.14
N LEU A 603 24.36 0.48 -36.80
CA LEU A 603 25.47 -0.47 -37.01
C LEU A 603 25.09 -1.42 -38.14
N ARG A 604 25.13 -0.92 -39.38
CA ARG A 604 25.44 -1.73 -40.57
C ARG A 604 26.11 -0.87 -41.65
N ARG A 605 27.29 -1.36 -42.06
CA ARG A 605 28.10 -1.08 -43.26
C ARG A 605 29.00 0.17 -43.25
N ARG A 606 30.32 -0.06 -43.14
CA ARG A 606 31.23 -0.16 -44.30
C ARG A 606 32.61 -0.72 -43.87
N VAL A 607 33.06 -1.68 -44.68
CA VAL A 607 34.42 -2.26 -44.87
C VAL A 607 35.09 -2.87 -43.64
#